data_AF-A0A327JYT1-F1
#
_entry.id   AF-A0A327JYT1-F1
#
_cell.length_a   1.000
_cell.length_b   1.000
_cell.length_c   1.000
_cell.angle_alpha   90.00
_cell.angle_beta   90.00
_cell.angle_gamma   90.00
#
_symmetry.space_group_name_H-M   'P 1'
#
loop_
_entity.id
_entity.type
_entity.pdbx_description
1 polymer ?
#
loop_
_entity_poly.entity_id
_entity_poly.type
_entity_poly.pdbx_seq_one_letter_code
_entity_poly.pdbx_strand_id
1 'polypeptide(L)' 'GDIDWNRVRADGIRFAYIKVSEGGDHVDENFYDNWEAAARAGVPRGAYHFMYWCRTAAEQALWYQLAVPQDKTQLPPVL' A
#
# COMPACT_ATOMS: atom_id res chain seq x y z
N GLY A 1 -6.54 -4.16 -9.66
CA GLY A 1 -7.65 -3.82 -10.57
C GLY A 1 -8.01 -2.36 -10.37
N ASP A 2 -8.72 -1.78 -11.35
CA ASP A 2 -8.94 -0.33 -11.42
C ASP A 2 -9.89 0.17 -10.34
N ILE A 3 -9.54 1.30 -9.72
CA ILE A 3 -10.32 1.95 -8.66
C ILE A 3 -10.56 3.41 -9.05
N ASP A 4 -11.83 3.84 -8.99
CA ASP A 4 -12.20 5.26 -9.09
C ASP A 4 -12.00 5.93 -7.73
N TRP A 5 -10.81 6.48 -7.52
CA TRP A 5 -10.44 7.14 -6.26
C TRP A 5 -11.22 8.44 -5.99
N ASN A 6 -11.72 9.12 -7.02
CA ASN A 6 -12.58 10.28 -6.82
C ASN A 6 -13.94 9.86 -6.26
N ARG A 7 -14.50 8.76 -6.77
CA ARG A 7 -15.71 8.18 -6.21
C ARG A 7 -15.50 7.69 -4.78
N VAL A 8 -14.38 7.02 -4.49
CA VAL A 8 -14.01 6.62 -3.12
C VAL A 8 -14.04 7.83 -2.16
N ARG A 9 -13.47 8.96 -2.57
CA ARG A 9 -13.51 10.20 -1.79
C ARG A 9 -14.93 10.75 -1.65
N ALA A 10 -15.69 10.79 -2.75
CA ALA A 10 -17.06 11.31 -2.77
C ALA A 10 -18.02 10.48 -1.89
N ASP A 11 -17.79 9.17 -1.80
CA ASP A 11 -18.54 8.23 -0.94
C ASP A 11 -18.16 8.38 0.55
N GLY A 12 -17.27 9.32 0.88
CA GLY A 12 -16.94 9.68 2.26
C GLY A 12 -15.86 8.83 2.92
N ILE A 13 -15.17 7.97 2.16
CA ILE A 13 -14.07 7.15 2.68
C ILE A 13 -12.94 8.06 3.18
N ARG A 14 -12.47 7.77 4.40
CA ARG A 14 -11.56 8.65 5.14
C ARG A 14 -10.10 8.27 5.05
N PHE A 15 -9.81 7.02 4.71
CA PHE A 15 -8.47 6.52 4.43
C PHE A 15 -8.56 5.17 3.69
N ALA A 16 -7.44 4.71 3.13
CA ALA A 16 -7.29 3.38 2.55
C ALA A 16 -5.95 2.75 2.95
N TYR A 17 -5.94 1.42 3.09
CA TYR A 17 -4.71 0.64 3.10
C TYR A 17 -4.58 -0.09 1.76
N ILE A 18 -3.41 0.02 1.13
CA ILE A 18 -3.13 -0.49 -0.20
C ILE A 18 -2.05 -1.56 -0.09
N LYS A 19 -2.26 -2.73 -0.70
CA LYS A 19 -1.28 -3.82 -0.69
C LYS A 19 -0.03 -3.34 -1.39
N VAL A 20 1.13 -3.38 -0.73
CA VAL A 20 2.41 -3.08 -1.40
C VAL A 20 3.14 -4.35 -1.78
N SER A 21 3.22 -5.33 -0.89
CA SER A 21 4.04 -6.51 -1.12
C SER A 21 3.52 -7.74 -0.40
N GLU A 22 3.99 -8.90 -0.84
CA GLU A 22 3.73 -10.20 -0.24
C GLU A 22 5.03 -11.01 -0.23
N GLY A 23 5.33 -11.67 0.88
CA GLY A 23 6.55 -12.45 1.00
C GLY A 23 7.83 -11.63 0.76
N GLY A 24 8.81 -12.22 0.08
CA GLY A 24 10.13 -11.61 -0.12
C GLY A 24 10.45 -11.24 -1.57
N ASP A 25 9.47 -11.35 -2.48
CA ASP A 25 9.70 -11.30 -3.92
C ASP A 25 8.51 -10.75 -4.74
N HIS A 26 7.38 -10.42 -4.12
CA HIS A 26 6.20 -9.90 -4.82
C HIS A 26 5.85 -8.47 -4.40
N VAL A 27 5.61 -7.61 -5.38
CA VAL A 27 4.99 -6.28 -5.24
C VAL A 27 3.66 -6.31 -5.97
N ASP A 28 2.61 -5.77 -5.38
CA ASP A 28 1.29 -5.73 -6.04
C ASP A 28 1.37 -4.84 -7.29
N GLU A 29 0.96 -5.39 -8.42
CA GLU A 29 1.05 -4.75 -9.73
C GLU A 29 0.33 -3.40 -9.80
N ASN A 30 -0.71 -3.19 -8.99
CA ASN A 30 -1.49 -1.96 -8.97
C ASN A 30 -1.09 -1.02 -7.84
N PHE A 31 -0.08 -1.36 -7.04
CA PHE A 31 0.23 -0.61 -5.82
C PHE A 31 0.56 0.85 -6.13
N TYR A 32 1.51 1.11 -7.03
CA TYR A 32 1.97 2.48 -7.31
C TYR A 32 0.87 3.34 -7.96
N ASP A 33 0.09 2.75 -8.87
CA ASP A 33 -1.03 3.45 -9.52
C ASP A 33 -2.11 3.84 -8.51
N ASN A 34 -2.48 2.91 -7.63
CA ASN A 34 -3.43 3.16 -6.56
C ASN A 34 -2.89 4.13 -5.51
N TRP A 35 -1.60 4.02 -5.17
CA TRP A 35 -0.93 4.90 -4.23
C TRP A 35 -1.00 6.36 -4.69
N GLU A 36 -0.65 6.61 -5.95
CA GLU A 36 -0.67 7.96 -6.52
C GLU A 36 -2.08 8.47 -6.79
N ALA A 37 -2.99 7.61 -7.27
CA ALA A 37 -4.37 8.00 -7.53
C ALA A 37 -5.15 8.34 -6.24
N ALA A 38 -4.95 7.58 -5.16
CA ALA A 38 -5.49 7.90 -3.84
C ALA A 38 -4.98 9.25 -3.32
N ALA A 39 -3.68 9.52 -3.50
CA ALA A 39 -3.06 10.80 -3.15
C ALA A 39 -3.74 11.97 -3.88
N ARG A 40 -3.87 11.86 -5.20
CA ARG A 40 -4.49 12.88 -6.07
C ARG A 40 -5.96 13.12 -5.71
N ALA A 41 -6.69 12.08 -5.33
CA ALA A 41 -8.07 12.19 -4.87
C ALA A 41 -8.21 12.72 -3.42
N GLY A 42 -7.09 12.97 -2.73
CA GLY A 42 -7.09 13.47 -1.35
C GLY A 42 -7.53 12.43 -0.32
N VAL A 43 -7.36 11.14 -0.61
CA VAL A 43 -7.62 10.03 0.32
C VAL A 43 -6.31 9.68 1.04
N PRO A 44 -6.22 9.88 2.37
CA PRO A 44 -5.09 9.41 3.17
C PRO A 44 -4.85 7.91 2.97
N ARG A 45 -3.59 7.51 2.89
CA ARG A 45 -3.24 6.14 2.51
C ARG A 45 -2.12 5.56 3.37
N GLY A 46 -2.21 4.27 3.66
CA GLY A 46 -1.14 3.47 4.24
C GLY A 46 -0.87 2.26 3.35
N ALA A 47 0.30 1.66 3.50
CA ALA A 47 0.65 0.44 2.80
C ALA A 47 0.58 -0.76 3.76
N TYR A 48 0.21 -1.93 3.25
CA TYR A 48 0.26 -3.17 4.01
C TYR A 48 1.07 -4.25 3.30
N HIS A 49 1.78 -5.05 4.10
CA HIS A 49 2.46 -6.26 3.69
C HIS A 49 1.56 -7.48 3.93
N PHE A 50 1.59 -8.47 3.03
CA PHE A 50 0.95 -9.76 3.26
C PHE A 50 2.00 -10.81 3.62
N MET A 51 1.94 -11.32 4.86
CA MET A 51 2.90 -12.29 5.38
C MET A 51 2.86 -13.62 4.62
N TYR A 52 4.04 -14.10 4.23
CA TYR A 52 4.26 -15.44 3.69
C TYR A 52 5.14 -16.27 4.62
N TRP A 53 4.58 -17.36 5.15
CA TRP A 53 5.18 -18.13 6.25
C TRP A 53 6.43 -18.94 5.87
N CYS A 54 6.74 -19.10 4.58
CA CYS A 54 7.93 -19.84 4.12
C CYS A 54 9.18 -18.95 3.96
N ARG A 55 9.11 -17.68 4.36
CA ARG A 55 10.22 -16.71 4.34
C ARG A 55 10.42 -16.13 5.73
N THR A 56 11.61 -15.62 6.03
CA THR A 56 11.86 -15.00 7.34
C THR A 56 11.14 -13.65 7.45
N ALA A 57 10.77 -13.25 8.67
CA ALA A 57 10.17 -11.93 8.91
C ALA A 57 11.13 -10.78 8.55
N ALA A 58 12.44 -10.98 8.71
CA ALA A 58 13.45 -9.96 8.39
C ALA A 58 13.55 -9.70 6.88
N GLU A 59 13.55 -10.76 6.06
CA GLU A 59 13.53 -10.62 4.60
C GLU A 59 12.27 -9.90 4.13
N GLN A 60 11.12 -10.23 4.71
CA GLN A 60 9.83 -9.63 4.38
C GLN A 60 9.74 -8.16 4.79
N ALA A 61 10.25 -7.81 5.97
CA ALA A 61 10.33 -6.42 6.42
C ALA A 61 11.25 -5.57 5.54
N LEU A 62 12.41 -6.13 5.13
CA LEU A 62 13.30 -5.47 4.18
C LEU A 62 12.61 -5.28 2.82
N TRP A 63 11.92 -6.31 2.34
CA TRP A 63 11.19 -6.25 1.08
C TRP A 63 10.09 -5.18 1.09
N TYR A 64 9.30 -5.11 2.16
CA TYR A 64 8.33 -4.04 2.39
C TYR A 64 9.00 -2.65 2.35
N GLN A 65 10.10 -2.47 3.07
CA GLN A 65 10.81 -1.19 3.15
C GLN A 65 11.34 -0.73 1.79
N LEU A 66 11.80 -1.66 0.94
CA LEU A 66 12.29 -1.36 -0.40
C LEU A 66 11.15 -1.02 -1.38
N ALA A 67 9.98 -1.62 -1.21
CA ALA A 67 8.84 -1.41 -2.11
C ALA A 67 8.03 -0.14 -1.79
N VAL A 68 7.88 0.22 -0.50
CA VAL A 68 7.03 1.33 -0.07
C VAL A 68 7.68 2.70 -0.33
N PRO A 69 6.99 3.67 -0.96
CA PRO A 69 7.47 5.03 -1.14
C PRO A 69 7.72 5.72 0.20
N GLN A 70 8.78 6.54 0.24
CA GLN A 70 9.05 7.42 1.37
C GLN A 70 8.11 8.62 1.34
N ASP A 71 6.89 8.41 1.84
CA ASP A 71 5.88 9.44 1.98
C ASP A 71 5.72 9.84 3.46
N LYS A 72 5.89 11.12 3.77
CA LYS A 72 5.73 11.66 5.13
C LYS A 72 4.26 11.79 5.56
N THR A 73 3.34 11.69 4.63
CA THR A 73 1.89 11.82 4.83
C THR A 73 1.19 10.48 4.95
N GLN A 74 1.91 9.36 4.78
CA GLN A 74 1.32 8.03 4.88
C GLN A 74 0.93 7.67 6.31
N LEU A 75 -0.09 6.83 6.42
CA LEU A 75 -0.47 6.18 7.67
C LEU A 75 0.60 5.14 8.09
N PRO A 76 0.66 4.74 9.38
CA PRO A 76 1.57 3.70 9.83
C PRO A 76 1.47 2.41 9.00
N PRO A 77 2.58 1.66 8.82
CA PRO A 77 2.56 0.41 8.08
C PRO A 77 1.73 -0.67 8.79
N VAL A 78 1.17 -1.60 8.02
CA VAL A 78 0.50 -2.82 8.51
C VAL A 78 1.24 -4.07 7.99
N LEU A 79 1.39 -5.08 8.85
CA LEU A 79 2.08 -6.36 8.58
C LEU A 79 1.14 -7.55 8.78
#